data_AF-A0A7X4DGY3-F1
#
_entry.id   AF-A0A7X4DGY3-F1
#
_cell.length_a   1.000
_cell.length_b   1.000
_cell.length_c   1.000
_cell.angle_alpha   90.00
_cell.angle_beta   90.00
_cell.angle_gamma   90.00
#
_symmetry.space_group_name_H-M   'P 1'
#
loop_
_entity.id
_entity.type
_entity.pdbx_description
1 polymer ?
#
loop_
_entity_poly.entity_id
_entity_poly.type
_entity_poly.pdbx_seq_one_letter_code
_entity_poly.pdbx_strand_id
1 'polypeptide(L)'
;MTRINILIDVHPPEDFELDIAVRQVDHSDDRHEKLRSIVSMPTEAYLWIPEDAITFTPPLSDLVYGDGRALLAITTTHDRPAFWLVRIDSRWDIGRPSMRVPADAPHMSEFIDFIVANLESEFGNGAPGHHDDQEEDERDPYPAIWDQDGVSWSWHDWPVEAGPVEPHPYWPYTTIAAQ
;
A
#
# COMPACT_ATOMS: atom_id res chain seq x y z
N MET A 1 29.96 -12.51 1.59
CA MET A 1 28.59 -12.24 2.07
C MET A 1 27.64 -12.77 1.03
N THR A 2 26.96 -13.87 1.33
CA THR A 2 26.04 -14.55 0.42
C THR A 2 24.67 -13.89 0.54
N ARG A 3 24.19 -13.24 -0.52
CA ARG A 3 22.83 -12.70 -0.58
C ARG A 3 21.85 -13.87 -0.76
N ILE A 4 20.89 -14.00 0.15
CA ILE A 4 19.76 -14.93 0.02
C ILE A 4 18.63 -14.11 -0.62
N ASN A 5 18.33 -14.36 -1.88
CA ASN A 5 17.12 -13.86 -2.50
C ASN A 5 15.98 -14.75 -2.02
N ILE A 6 15.11 -14.24 -1.14
CA ILE A 6 13.86 -14.91 -0.79
C ILE A 6 12.90 -14.61 -1.94
N LEU A 7 12.69 -15.61 -2.80
CA LEU A 7 11.59 -15.60 -3.75
C LEU A 7 10.35 -16.03 -2.97
N ILE A 8 9.48 -15.08 -2.63
CA ILE A 8 8.17 -15.39 -2.06
C ILE A 8 7.33 -15.91 -3.23
N ASP A 9 7.16 -17.23 -3.31
CA ASP A 9 6.33 -17.91 -4.32
C ASP A 9 4.87 -17.83 -3.87
N VAL A 10 4.22 -16.71 -4.16
CA VAL A 10 2.77 -16.56 -4.03
C VAL A 10 2.19 -17.13 -5.32
N HIS A 11 1.62 -18.34 -5.31
CA HIS A 11 0.99 -18.92 -6.50
C HIS A 11 -0.35 -18.20 -6.78
N PRO A 12 -0.47 -17.40 -7.85
CA PRO A 12 -1.76 -16.92 -8.31
C PRO A 12 -2.58 -18.08 -8.89
N PRO A 13 -3.92 -17.97 -8.95
CA PRO A 13 -4.77 -18.96 -9.62
C PRO A 13 -4.32 -19.21 -11.06
N GLU A 14 -4.43 -20.47 -11.51
CA GLU A 14 -3.80 -21.05 -12.73
C GLU A 14 -4.11 -20.34 -14.07
N ASP A 15 -5.00 -19.34 -14.11
CA ASP A 15 -5.42 -18.64 -15.32
C ASP A 15 -5.12 -17.12 -15.33
N PHE A 16 -4.39 -16.59 -14.34
CA PHE A 16 -4.09 -15.15 -14.24
C PHE A 16 -2.57 -14.91 -14.26
N GLU A 17 -1.98 -14.88 -15.45
CA GLU A 17 -0.61 -14.36 -15.65
C GLU A 17 -0.63 -12.83 -15.53
N LEU A 18 -0.67 -12.35 -14.29
CA LEU A 18 -0.33 -10.97 -13.99
C LEU A 18 1.18 -10.80 -14.08
N ASP A 19 1.65 -10.25 -15.19
CA ASP A 19 3.07 -9.91 -15.38
C ASP A 19 3.41 -8.62 -14.61
N ILE A 20 3.17 -8.63 -13.30
CA ILE A 20 3.59 -7.56 -12.38
C ILE A 20 4.94 -7.96 -11.83
N ALA A 21 5.94 -7.12 -12.08
CA ALA A 21 7.19 -7.22 -11.36
C ALA A 21 6.94 -6.86 -9.88
N VAL A 22 6.82 -7.87 -9.03
CA VAL A 22 6.80 -7.72 -7.58
C VAL A 22 8.19 -8.01 -7.07
N ARG A 23 8.75 -7.09 -6.29
CA ARG A 23 10.06 -7.29 -5.67
C ARG A 23 10.01 -6.92 -4.20
N GLN A 24 10.67 -7.74 -3.39
CA GLN A 24 11.00 -7.35 -2.04
C GLN A 24 12.07 -6.25 -2.08
N VAL A 25 11.99 -5.32 -1.14
CA VAL A 25 12.99 -4.27 -0.96
C VAL A 25 14.34 -4.92 -0.62
N ASP A 26 15.36 -4.59 -1.40
CA ASP A 26 16.75 -4.90 -1.03
C ASP A 26 17.16 -3.90 0.06
N HIS A 27 17.87 -4.34 1.10
CA HIS A 27 18.42 -3.47 2.15
C HIS A 27 19.35 -2.37 1.62
N SER A 28 19.76 -2.42 0.34
CA SER A 28 20.45 -1.32 -0.34
C SER A 28 19.54 -0.31 -1.07
N ASP A 29 18.21 -0.43 -0.98
CA ASP A 29 17.27 0.56 -1.51
C ASP A 29 17.21 1.77 -0.54
N ASP A 30 18.24 2.61 -0.60
CA ASP A 30 18.36 3.82 0.24
C ASP A 30 17.12 4.72 0.16
N ARG A 31 16.42 4.70 -0.99
CA ARG A 31 15.19 5.45 -1.20
C ARG A 31 14.05 4.88 -0.35
N HIS A 32 13.93 3.56 -0.29
CA HIS A 32 12.94 2.91 0.56
C HIS A 32 13.22 3.16 2.04
N GLU A 33 14.47 3.03 2.49
CA GLU A 33 14.85 3.31 3.87
C GLU A 33 14.59 4.77 4.25
N LYS A 34 14.91 5.70 3.35
CA LYS A 34 14.62 7.13 3.56
C LYS A 34 13.12 7.38 3.64
N LEU A 35 12.34 6.82 2.73
CA LEU A 35 10.89 6.93 2.77
C LEU A 35 10.33 6.36 4.07
N ARG A 36 10.76 5.16 4.48
CA ARG A 36 10.39 4.50 5.74
C ARG A 36 10.65 5.43 6.92
N SER A 37 11.83 6.05 6.98
CA SER A 37 12.17 6.98 8.08
C SER A 37 11.26 8.22 8.16
N ILE A 38 10.70 8.66 7.03
CA ILE A 38 9.80 9.82 6.96
C ILE A 38 8.37 9.42 7.30
N VAL A 39 7.88 8.32 6.74
CA VAL A 39 6.47 7.92 6.88
C VAL A 39 6.18 7.16 8.17
N SER A 40 7.21 6.58 8.82
CA SER A 40 7.09 5.97 10.15
C SER A 40 7.03 6.98 11.29
N MET A 41 6.58 8.21 11.02
CA MET A 41 6.28 9.21 12.04
C MET A 41 4.79 9.13 12.45
N PRO A 42 4.47 9.37 13.73
CA PRO A 42 3.09 9.50 14.17
C PRO A 42 2.32 10.53 13.35
N THR A 43 1.18 10.12 12.82
CA THR A 43 0.27 10.90 12.00
C THR A 43 -1.06 11.03 12.73
N GLU A 44 -1.57 12.25 12.82
CA GLU A 44 -2.91 12.54 13.31
C GLU A 44 -3.85 12.71 12.12
N ALA A 45 -4.93 11.95 12.08
CA ALA A 45 -5.95 12.08 11.04
C ALA A 45 -7.35 11.79 11.60
N TYR A 46 -8.38 12.21 10.87
CA TYR A 46 -9.79 11.99 11.20
C TYR A 46 -10.58 11.62 9.93
N LEU A 47 -11.67 10.87 10.09
CA LEU A 47 -12.55 10.51 8.98
C LEU A 47 -13.63 11.56 8.71
N TRP A 48 -14.29 12.06 9.77
CA TRP A 48 -15.44 12.96 9.66
C TRP A 48 -15.20 14.34 10.28
N ILE A 49 -14.79 14.38 11.54
CA ILE A 49 -14.56 15.63 12.29
C ILE A 49 -13.23 15.56 13.07
N PRO A 50 -12.52 16.68 13.24
CA PRO A 50 -11.24 16.71 13.94
C PRO A 50 -11.28 16.20 15.39
N GLU A 51 -12.41 16.31 16.06
CA GLU A 51 -12.58 15.85 17.44
C GLU A 51 -12.44 14.32 17.60
N ASP A 52 -12.68 13.57 16.51
CA ASP A 52 -12.52 12.12 16.43
C ASP A 52 -11.16 11.71 15.86
N ALA A 53 -10.19 12.63 15.85
CA ALA A 53 -8.86 12.33 15.34
C ALA A 53 -8.17 11.23 16.16
N ILE A 54 -7.53 10.31 15.45
CA ILE A 54 -6.66 9.30 16.04
C ILE A 54 -5.21 9.57 15.64
N THR A 55 -4.28 9.12 16.47
CA THR A 55 -2.85 9.08 16.14
C THR A 55 -2.45 7.65 15.81
N PHE A 56 -1.80 7.45 14.66
CA PHE A 56 -1.26 6.16 14.22
C PHE A 56 0.06 6.38 13.49
N THR A 57 0.82 5.30 13.24
CA THR A 57 2.06 5.37 12.48
C THR A 57 1.89 4.56 11.19
N PRO A 58 1.81 5.19 10.01
CA PRO A 58 1.67 4.48 8.74
C PRO A 58 2.83 3.49 8.51
N PRO A 59 2.58 2.17 8.41
CA PRO A 59 3.59 1.23 7.98
C PRO A 59 3.80 1.37 6.47
N LEU A 60 5.05 1.18 6.05
CA LEU A 60 5.44 1.08 4.66
C LEU A 60 5.75 -0.38 4.34
N SER A 61 5.08 -0.93 3.32
CA SER A 61 5.31 -2.30 2.87
C SER A 61 6.72 -2.49 2.32
N ASP A 62 7.37 -3.59 2.69
CA ASP A 62 8.63 -4.08 2.14
C ASP A 62 8.51 -4.62 0.70
N LEU A 63 7.30 -4.64 0.13
CA LEU A 63 7.08 -5.01 -1.26
C LEU A 63 6.92 -3.79 -2.15
N VAL A 64 7.49 -3.89 -3.35
CA VAL A 64 7.43 -2.88 -4.40
C VAL A 64 6.83 -3.51 -5.65
N TYR A 65 5.82 -2.84 -6.21
CA TYR A 65 5.10 -3.27 -7.39
C TYR A 65 5.49 -2.41 -8.59
N GLY A 66 5.83 -3.05 -9.71
CA GLY A 66 6.27 -2.38 -10.93
C GLY A 66 7.51 -1.51 -10.71
N ASP A 67 7.47 -0.26 -11.19
CA ASP A 67 8.59 0.69 -11.02
C ASP A 67 8.74 1.23 -9.58
N GLY A 68 7.71 1.11 -8.74
CA GLY A 68 7.72 1.55 -7.35
C GLY A 68 7.95 3.05 -7.17
N ARG A 69 7.59 3.86 -8.17
CA ARG A 69 7.84 5.31 -8.19
C ARG A 69 6.66 6.09 -7.62
N ALA A 70 5.48 5.50 -7.52
CA ALA A 70 4.31 6.12 -6.93
C ALA A 70 3.98 5.50 -5.55
N LEU A 71 3.26 6.26 -4.72
CA LEU A 71 2.79 5.80 -3.41
C LEU A 71 1.28 5.67 -3.39
N LEU A 72 0.82 4.53 -2.90
CA LEU A 72 -0.57 4.23 -2.65
C LEU A 72 -0.79 4.16 -1.15
N ALA A 73 -1.80 4.89 -0.66
CA ALA A 73 -2.36 4.68 0.66
C ALA A 73 -3.53 3.71 0.54
N ILE A 74 -3.46 2.59 1.27
CA ILE A 74 -4.55 1.61 1.39
C ILE A 74 -5.11 1.71 2.79
N THR A 75 -6.43 1.67 2.92
CA THR A 75 -7.15 1.73 4.19
C THR A 75 -8.29 0.73 4.15
N THR A 76 -8.38 -0.16 5.13
CA THR A 76 -9.55 -1.03 5.32
C THR A 76 -10.72 -0.21 5.87
N THR A 77 -11.95 -0.70 5.73
CA THR A 77 -13.13 -0.03 6.31
C THR A 77 -13.01 0.15 7.83
N HIS A 78 -12.45 -0.83 8.54
CA HIS A 78 -12.38 -0.85 10.00
C HIS A 78 -11.24 -0.04 10.60
N ASP A 79 -10.17 0.21 9.85
CA ASP A 79 -9.01 0.96 10.37
C ASP A 79 -9.07 2.46 10.07
N ARG A 80 -10.08 2.94 9.34
CA ARG A 80 -10.19 4.37 8.99
C ARG A 80 -10.12 5.25 10.24
N PRO A 81 -9.29 6.32 10.22
CA PRO A 81 -8.52 6.85 9.10
C PRO A 81 -7.09 6.29 8.92
N ALA A 82 -6.67 5.28 9.68
CA ALA A 82 -5.35 4.68 9.53
C ALA A 82 -5.15 4.01 8.15
N PHE A 83 -3.90 3.96 7.69
CA PHE A 83 -3.57 3.47 6.36
C PHE A 83 -2.20 2.80 6.29
N TRP A 84 -1.99 1.94 5.29
CA TRP A 84 -0.72 1.36 4.90
C TRP A 84 -0.22 2.06 3.65
N LEU A 85 1.09 2.24 3.54
CA LEU A 85 1.73 2.78 2.35
C LEU A 85 2.39 1.67 1.54
N VAL A 86 2.18 1.72 0.22
CA VAL A 86 2.74 0.76 -0.72
C VAL A 86 3.35 1.51 -1.90
N ARG A 87 4.54 1.08 -2.32
CA ARG A 87 5.18 1.58 -3.54
C ARG A 87 4.65 0.81 -4.75
N ILE A 88 4.00 1.52 -5.66
CA ILE A 88 3.35 0.93 -6.84
C ILE A 88 3.90 1.50 -8.15
N ASP A 89 3.51 0.88 -9.25
CA ASP A 89 3.86 1.33 -10.60
C ASP A 89 3.20 2.67 -10.88
N SER A 90 4.00 3.65 -11.32
CA SER A 90 3.51 4.98 -11.66
C SER A 90 2.58 5.04 -12.88
N ARG A 91 2.36 3.91 -13.57
CA ARG A 91 1.51 3.81 -14.77
C ARG A 91 0.13 3.22 -14.51
N TRP A 92 -0.21 2.86 -13.27
CA TRP A 92 -1.53 2.30 -12.96
C TRP A 92 -2.63 3.37 -12.89
N ASP A 93 -3.82 3.03 -13.36
CA ASP A 93 -5.04 3.81 -13.08
C ASP A 93 -5.58 3.42 -11.70
N ILE A 94 -5.78 4.37 -10.80
CA ILE A 94 -6.35 4.08 -9.48
C ILE A 94 -7.85 4.44 -9.37
N GLY A 95 -8.53 4.70 -10.49
CA GLY A 95 -9.98 4.80 -10.55
C GLY A 95 -10.55 6.20 -10.27
N ARG A 96 -9.78 7.26 -10.55
CA ARG A 96 -10.32 8.64 -10.48
C ARG A 96 -10.80 9.09 -11.85
N PRO A 97 -12.11 9.38 -12.03
CA PRO A 97 -12.71 9.68 -13.35
C PRO A 97 -12.18 10.96 -14.01
N SER A 98 -11.42 11.78 -13.28
CA SER A 98 -10.78 12.97 -13.82
C SER A 98 -9.43 12.69 -14.50
N MET A 99 -8.82 11.51 -14.31
CA MET A 99 -7.48 11.22 -14.82
C MET A 99 -7.50 10.91 -16.32
N ARG A 100 -6.59 11.53 -17.07
CA ARG A 100 -6.35 11.18 -18.48
C ARG A 100 -5.37 10.02 -18.55
N VAL A 101 -5.77 8.87 -18.02
CA VAL A 101 -4.98 7.65 -18.13
C VAL A 101 -5.22 7.03 -19.52
N PRO A 102 -4.19 6.45 -20.18
CA PRO A 102 -4.38 5.64 -21.37
C PRO A 102 -5.45 4.57 -21.14
N ALA A 103 -6.26 4.29 -22.17
CA ALA A 103 -7.38 3.35 -22.07
C ALA A 103 -6.91 1.89 -21.82
N ASP A 104 -5.65 1.61 -22.08
CA ASP A 104 -4.96 0.34 -21.89
C ASP A 104 -4.09 0.30 -20.63
N ALA A 105 -4.10 1.34 -19.80
CA ALA A 105 -3.38 1.30 -18.54
C ALA A 105 -4.04 0.30 -17.58
N PRO A 106 -3.25 -0.51 -16.85
CA PRO A 106 -3.80 -1.44 -15.89
C PRO A 106 -4.52 -0.73 -14.75
N HIS A 107 -5.67 -1.26 -14.34
CA HIS A 107 -6.48 -0.65 -13.29
C HIS A 107 -6.14 -1.26 -11.92
N MET A 108 -6.03 -0.42 -10.89
CA MET A 108 -5.63 -0.80 -9.53
C MET A 108 -6.52 -1.89 -8.92
N SER A 109 -7.81 -1.91 -9.28
CA SER A 109 -8.73 -2.96 -8.82
C SER A 109 -8.35 -4.36 -9.31
N GLU A 110 -7.52 -4.48 -10.35
CA GLU A 110 -6.99 -5.78 -10.83
C GLU A 110 -5.91 -6.32 -9.89
N PHE A 111 -5.32 -5.46 -9.04
CA PHE A 111 -4.17 -5.79 -8.19
C PHE A 111 -4.48 -5.70 -6.70
N ILE A 112 -5.58 -5.05 -6.31
CA ILE A 112 -5.84 -4.70 -4.91
C ILE A 112 -5.88 -5.93 -4.00
N ASP A 113 -6.56 -7.01 -4.40
CA ASP A 113 -6.68 -8.22 -3.60
C ASP A 113 -5.30 -8.87 -3.36
N PHE A 114 -4.44 -8.85 -4.39
CA PHE A 114 -3.08 -9.35 -4.28
C PHE A 114 -2.21 -8.50 -3.35
N ILE A 115 -2.35 -7.17 -3.42
CA ILE A 115 -1.61 -6.27 -2.51
C ILE A 115 -2.09 -6.45 -1.07
N VAL A 116 -3.40 -6.55 -0.84
CA VAL A 116 -3.98 -6.75 0.49
C VAL A 116 -3.53 -8.07 1.09
N ALA A 117 -3.56 -9.17 0.33
CA ALA A 117 -3.05 -10.47 0.77
C ALA A 117 -1.56 -10.42 1.17
N ASN A 118 -0.75 -9.66 0.42
CA ASN A 118 0.65 -9.47 0.78
C ASN A 118 0.82 -8.61 2.04
N LEU A 119 0.00 -7.57 2.23
CA LEU A 119 0.00 -6.77 3.45
C LEU A 119 -0.42 -7.59 4.67
N GLU A 120 -1.40 -8.48 4.53
CA GLU A 120 -1.78 -9.44 5.58
C GLU A 120 -0.61 -10.37 5.93
N SER A 121 0.12 -10.86 4.93
CA SER A 121 1.32 -11.67 5.17
C SER A 121 2.45 -10.88 5.85
N GLU A 122 2.55 -9.57 5.61
CA GLU A 122 3.61 -8.72 6.15
C GLU A 122 3.28 -8.21 7.57
N PHE A 123 2.05 -7.76 7.79
CA PHE A 123 1.63 -7.06 9.02
C PHE A 123 0.68 -7.86 9.92
N GLY A 124 0.23 -9.03 9.46
CA GLY A 124 -0.71 -9.90 10.18
C GLY A 124 -2.14 -9.77 9.66
N ASN A 125 -2.91 -10.83 9.89
CA ASN A 125 -4.34 -10.88 9.61
C ASN A 125 -5.10 -10.38 10.86
N GLY A 126 -5.89 -9.32 10.67
CA GLY A 126 -6.68 -8.66 11.70
C GLY A 126 -8.02 -9.33 11.99
N ALA A 127 -8.49 -10.27 11.16
CA ALA A 127 -9.76 -10.94 11.40
C ALA A 127 -9.69 -11.82 12.66
N PRO A 128 -10.75 -11.82 13.50
CA PRO A 128 -10.84 -12.78 14.60
C PRO A 128 -10.77 -14.20 14.03
N GLY A 129 -10.09 -15.11 14.73
CA GLY A 129 -10.03 -16.51 14.32
C GLY A 129 -11.45 -17.05 14.17
N HIS A 130 -11.71 -17.91 13.17
CA HIS A 130 -13.04 -18.49 12.87
C HIS A 130 -13.57 -19.45 13.97
N HIS A 131 -13.51 -19.06 15.23
CA HIS A 131 -14.17 -19.73 16.34
C HIS A 131 -15.49 -19.01 16.58
N ASP A 132 -16.60 -19.76 16.51
CA ASP A 132 -18.00 -19.30 16.55
C ASP A 132 -18.40 -18.46 17.79
N ASP A 133 -17.46 -18.18 18.71
CA ASP A 133 -17.70 -17.53 20.00
C ASP A 133 -16.88 -16.24 20.23
N GLN A 134 -16.14 -15.71 19.24
CA GLN A 134 -15.35 -14.48 19.44
C GLN A 134 -16.19 -13.21 19.22
N GLU A 135 -16.21 -12.33 20.23
CA GLU A 135 -16.79 -10.99 20.15
C GLU A 135 -15.96 -10.11 19.18
N GLU A 136 -16.58 -9.14 18.48
CA GLU A 136 -15.89 -8.20 17.56
C GLU A 136 -14.69 -7.48 18.20
N ASP A 137 -14.61 -7.44 19.54
CA ASP A 137 -13.53 -6.84 20.33
C ASP A 137 -12.22 -7.66 20.37
N GLU A 138 -12.17 -8.86 19.79
CA GLU A 138 -10.96 -9.70 19.74
C GLU A 138 -10.08 -9.47 18.50
N ARG A 139 -10.36 -8.42 17.74
CA ARG A 139 -9.60 -8.06 16.55
C ARG A 139 -8.14 -7.75 16.89
N ASP A 140 -7.20 -8.30 16.13
CA ASP A 140 -5.80 -7.87 16.21
C ASP A 140 -5.69 -6.39 15.81
N PRO A 141 -4.98 -5.58 16.61
CA PRO A 141 -4.91 -4.14 16.39
C PRO A 141 -4.10 -3.81 15.14
N TYR A 142 -4.33 -2.61 14.59
CA TYR A 142 -3.46 -2.02 13.58
C TYR A 142 -1.98 -2.14 13.98
N PRO A 143 -1.07 -2.58 13.07
CA PRO A 143 -1.22 -2.62 11.62
C PRO A 143 -1.71 -3.96 11.03
N ALA A 144 -2.33 -4.86 11.80
CA ALA A 144 -2.94 -6.06 11.24
C ALA A 144 -4.14 -5.72 10.31
N ILE A 145 -4.19 -6.35 9.15
CA ILE A 145 -5.13 -6.02 8.07
C ILE A 145 -6.44 -6.80 8.25
N TRP A 146 -7.59 -6.11 8.24
CA TRP A 146 -8.91 -6.73 8.19
C TRP A 146 -9.70 -6.21 6.99
N ASP A 147 -9.77 -6.99 5.92
CA ASP A 147 -10.29 -6.56 4.61
C ASP A 147 -11.73 -7.02 4.31
N GLN A 148 -12.39 -7.74 5.22
CA GLN A 148 -13.70 -8.38 4.97
C GLN A 148 -14.80 -7.39 4.54
N ASP A 149 -14.75 -6.15 5.00
CA ASP A 149 -15.68 -5.07 4.64
C ASP A 149 -15.14 -4.12 3.57
N GLY A 150 -14.14 -4.61 2.83
CA GLY A 150 -13.51 -3.92 1.74
C GLY A 150 -12.42 -2.94 2.15
N VAL A 151 -11.74 -2.47 1.12
CA VAL A 151 -10.64 -1.51 1.23
C VAL A 151 -10.90 -0.30 0.34
N SER A 152 -10.36 0.83 0.76
CA SER A 152 -10.26 2.04 -0.05
C SER A 152 -8.80 2.34 -0.32
N TRP A 153 -8.50 2.89 -1.49
CA TRP A 153 -7.16 3.30 -1.85
C TRP A 153 -7.15 4.73 -2.40
N SER A 154 -6.00 5.39 -2.28
CA SER A 154 -5.79 6.71 -2.86
C SER A 154 -4.31 6.95 -3.14
N TRP A 155 -4.03 7.86 -4.07
CA TRP A 155 -2.68 8.39 -4.24
C TRP A 155 -2.22 9.03 -2.94
N HIS A 156 -0.97 8.78 -2.59
CA HIS A 156 -0.24 9.51 -1.57
C HIS A 156 0.90 10.27 -2.23
N ASP A 157 1.18 11.48 -1.76
CA ASP A 157 2.29 12.26 -2.31
C ASP A 157 3.63 11.67 -1.88
N TRP A 158 4.59 11.69 -2.81
CA TRP A 158 5.95 11.32 -2.51
C TRP A 158 6.59 12.43 -1.64
N PRO A 159 7.07 12.13 -0.41
CA PRO A 159 7.70 13.15 0.42
C PRO A 159 8.91 13.75 -0.28
N VAL A 160 8.98 15.09 -0.37
CA VAL A 160 10.08 15.79 -1.06
C VAL A 160 11.44 15.44 -0.44
N GLU A 161 11.45 15.18 0.85
CA GLU A 161 12.61 14.75 1.61
C GLU A 161 13.10 13.36 1.16
N ALA A 162 12.23 12.49 0.63
CA ALA A 162 12.60 11.14 0.20
C ALA A 162 13.39 11.12 -1.12
N GLY A 163 13.50 12.25 -1.84
CA GLY A 163 14.34 12.37 -3.03
C GLY A 163 13.75 13.27 -4.12
N PRO A 164 14.44 13.37 -5.27
CA PRO A 164 13.89 14.09 -6.42
C PRO A 164 12.57 13.45 -6.87
N VAL A 165 11.62 14.31 -7.23
CA VAL A 165 10.29 13.93 -7.68
C VAL A 165 9.96 14.56 -9.02
N GLU A 166 9.09 13.91 -9.78
CA GLU A 166 8.47 14.44 -10.99
C GLU A 166 6.93 14.38 -10.87
N PRO A 167 6.19 15.18 -11.66
CA PRO A 167 4.75 15.06 -11.74
C PRO A 167 4.34 13.68 -12.25
N HIS A 168 3.27 13.11 -11.69
CA HIS A 168 2.71 11.85 -12.14
C HIS A 168 2.33 11.93 -13.64
N PRO A 169 2.62 10.89 -14.44
CA PRO A 169 2.48 10.93 -15.91
C PRO A 169 1.07 11.26 -16.40
N TYR A 170 0.05 10.93 -15.59
CA TYR A 170 -1.36 11.15 -15.92
C TYR A 170 -2.05 12.22 -15.05
N TRP A 171 -1.35 12.79 -14.06
CA TRP A 171 -1.97 13.71 -13.09
C TRP A 171 -0.98 14.75 -12.52
N PRO A 172 -1.19 16.06 -12.74
CA PRO A 172 -0.18 17.07 -12.38
C PRO A 172 -0.10 17.40 -10.88
N TYR A 173 -1.06 16.95 -10.06
CA TYR A 173 -1.10 17.26 -8.63
C TYR A 173 -0.67 16.10 -7.73
N THR A 174 -0.11 15.04 -8.32
CA THR A 174 0.48 13.93 -7.57
C THR A 174 1.94 13.84 -7.97
N THR A 175 2.80 13.66 -6.97
CA THR A 175 4.25 13.55 -7.17
C THR A 175 4.71 12.10 -7.06
N ILE A 176 5.66 11.73 -7.92
CA ILE A 176 6.29 10.40 -7.93
C ILE A 176 7.81 10.56 -7.90
N ALA A 177 8.53 9.52 -7.47
CA ALA A 177 9.99 9.54 -7.47
C ALA A 177 10.58 9.66 -8.89
N ALA A 178 11.66 10.42 -9.05
CA ALA A 178 12.42 10.48 -10.30
C ALA A 178 13.19 9.17 -10.59
N GLN A 179 13.48 8.91 -11.87
CA GLN A 179 14.25 7.73 -12.34
C GLN A 179 15.71 7.76 -11.87
#